data_AF-A0A2E3PFT0-F1
#
_entry.id   AF-A0A2E3PFT0-F1
#
_cell.length_a   1.000
_cell.length_b   1.000
_cell.length_c   1.000
_cell.angle_alpha   90.00
_cell.angle_beta   90.00
_cell.angle_gamma   90.00
#
_symmetry.space_group_name_H-M   'P 1'
#
loop_
_entity.id
_entity.type
_entity.pdbx_description
1 polymer ?
#
loop_
_entity_poly.entity_id
_entity_poly.type
_entity_poly.pdbx_seq_one_letter_code
_entity_poly.pdbx_strand_id
1 'polypeptide(L)'
;MTEHWKHRVTERIGCVDPKTLWDAVQWAVANDRDDLAEFVCRVSKTGRRLFRIKVPPGRVFFVLINTDTMTPITVMPPGFRVNRQGKRAMVLRDAS
;
A
#
# COMPACT_ATOMS: atom_id res chain seq x y z
N MET A 1 -0.06 -10.52 10.30
CA MET A 1 0.70 -9.25 10.21
C MET A 1 2.17 -9.52 10.46
N THR A 2 3.07 -8.91 9.69
CA THR A 2 4.53 -9.14 9.79
C THR A 2 5.22 -8.04 10.61
N GLU A 3 6.38 -8.33 11.21
CA GLU A 3 7.20 -7.30 11.88
C GLU A 3 7.68 -6.21 10.90
N HIS A 4 7.96 -6.60 9.65
CA HIS A 4 8.29 -5.63 8.60
C HIS A 4 7.20 -4.58 8.41
N TRP A 5 5.93 -5.01 8.37
CA TRP A 5 4.80 -4.08 8.26
C TRP A 5 4.75 -3.11 9.43
N LYS A 6 4.80 -3.64 10.66
CA LYS A 6 4.78 -2.82 11.89
C LYS A 6 5.86 -1.76 11.86
N HIS A 7 7.11 -2.16 11.60
CA HIS A 7 8.24 -1.23 11.53
C HIS A 7 8.03 -0.15 10.47
N ARG A 8 7.58 -0.50 9.26
CA ARG A 8 7.40 0.48 8.18
C ARG A 8 6.24 1.44 8.41
N VAL A 9 5.15 0.99 9.03
CA VAL A 9 4.03 1.88 9.39
C VAL A 9 4.47 2.86 10.47
N THR A 10 5.13 2.38 11.52
CA THR A 10 5.63 3.26 12.60
C THR A 10 6.66 4.27 12.07
N GLU A 11 7.61 3.85 11.24
CA GLU A 11 8.67 4.71 10.69
C GLU A 11 8.13 5.75 9.68
N ARG A 12 7.21 5.35 8.79
CA ARG A 12 6.82 6.18 7.63
C ARG A 12 5.54 6.97 7.87
N ILE A 13 4.60 6.40 8.61
CA ILE A 13 3.28 6.98 8.88
C ILE A 13 3.29 7.60 10.28
N GLY A 14 3.63 6.81 11.30
CA GLY A 14 3.81 7.25 12.69
C GLY A 14 2.53 7.62 13.45
N CYS A 15 1.47 8.05 12.76
CA CYS A 15 0.22 8.52 13.38
C CYS A 15 -0.93 7.50 13.41
N VAL A 16 -0.70 6.26 12.95
CA VAL A 16 -1.74 5.22 12.88
C VAL A 16 -1.21 3.91 13.44
N ASP A 17 -2.06 3.21 14.20
CA ASP A 17 -1.77 1.87 14.69
C ASP A 17 -1.57 0.89 13.51
N PRO A 18 -0.45 0.12 13.49
CA PRO A 18 -0.18 -0.80 12.38
C PRO A 18 -1.24 -1.88 12.17
N LYS A 19 -1.91 -2.37 13.23
CA LYS A 19 -2.95 -3.39 13.10
C LYS A 19 -4.23 -2.79 12.52
N THR A 20 -4.64 -1.61 12.98
CA THR A 20 -5.79 -0.90 12.41
C THR A 20 -5.60 -0.64 10.92
N LEU A 21 -4.42 -0.15 10.51
CA LEU A 21 -4.15 0.08 9.09
C LEU A 21 -4.11 -1.21 8.28
N TRP A 22 -3.54 -2.27 8.84
CA TRP A 22 -3.51 -3.59 8.22
C TRP A 22 -4.92 -4.08 7.89
N ASP A 23 -5.81 -4.08 8.89
CA ASP A 23 -7.19 -4.55 8.74
C ASP A 23 -8.00 -3.68 7.78
N ALA A 24 -7.87 -2.35 7.91
CA ALA A 24 -8.58 -1.41 7.05
C ALA A 24 -8.20 -1.57 5.57
N VAL A 25 -6.91 -1.76 5.28
CA VAL A 25 -6.42 -2.00 3.92
C VAL A 25 -6.93 -3.34 3.38
N GLN A 26 -6.87 -4.41 4.18
CA GLN A 26 -7.41 -5.71 3.77
C GLN A 26 -8.90 -5.62 3.45
N TRP A 27 -9.67 -4.98 4.33
CA TRP A 27 -11.10 -4.80 4.16
C TRP A 27 -11.43 -3.96 2.92
N ALA A 28 -10.73 -2.84 2.73
CA ALA A 28 -10.96 -1.96 1.58
C ALA A 28 -10.73 -2.68 0.26
N VAL A 29 -9.62 -3.43 0.15
CA VAL A 29 -9.30 -4.17 -1.08
C VAL A 29 -10.21 -5.38 -1.27
N ALA A 30 -10.66 -6.05 -0.20
CA ALA A 30 -11.59 -7.18 -0.31
C ALA A 30 -13.00 -6.78 -0.75
N ASN A 31 -13.38 -5.52 -0.51
CA ASN A 31 -14.72 -4.99 -0.80
C ASN A 31 -14.71 -3.96 -1.94
N ASP A 32 -13.64 -3.92 -2.75
CA ASP A 32 -13.47 -3.00 -3.88
C ASP A 32 -13.77 -1.53 -3.53
N ARG A 33 -13.32 -1.08 -2.34
CA ARG A 33 -13.49 0.30 -1.84
C ARG A 33 -12.41 1.21 -2.40
N ASP A 34 -12.54 1.56 -3.67
CA ASP A 34 -11.61 2.45 -4.39
C ASP A 34 -11.49 3.85 -3.75
N ASP A 35 -12.50 4.28 -3.01
CA ASP A 35 -12.49 5.53 -2.24
C ASP A 35 -11.48 5.50 -1.06
N LEU A 36 -11.14 4.31 -0.58
CA LEU A 36 -10.21 4.08 0.53
C LEU A 36 -8.86 3.52 0.05
N ALA A 37 -8.88 2.63 -0.94
CA ALA A 37 -7.71 1.97 -1.50
C ALA A 37 -7.79 1.91 -3.03
N GLU A 38 -7.30 2.95 -3.68
CA GLU A 38 -7.32 3.09 -5.14
C GLU A 38 -6.25 2.19 -5.78
N PHE A 39 -6.64 1.33 -6.72
CA PHE A 39 -5.68 0.48 -7.43
C PHE A 39 -4.75 1.32 -8.34
N VAL A 40 -3.43 1.17 -8.15
CA VAL A 40 -2.42 1.90 -8.93
C VAL A 40 -1.85 1.03 -10.06
N CYS A 41 -1.29 -0.14 -9.71
CA CYS A 41 -0.72 -1.03 -10.72
C CYS A 41 -0.45 -2.44 -10.19
N ARG A 42 -0.20 -3.37 -11.13
CA ARG A 42 0.37 -4.69 -10.83
C ARG A 42 1.90 -4.58 -10.73
N VAL A 43 2.48 -5.16 -9.68
CA VAL A 43 3.94 -5.14 -9.44
C VAL A 43 4.60 -6.43 -9.94
N SER A 44 3.92 -7.57 -9.82
CA SER A 44 4.33 -8.85 -10.42
C SER A 44 3.19 -9.46 -11.22
N LYS A 45 3.50 -10.50 -12.01
CA LYS A 45 2.47 -11.32 -12.66
C LYS A 45 1.58 -12.04 -11.64
N THR A 46 2.13 -12.35 -10.47
CA THR A 46 1.47 -13.09 -9.39
C THR A 46 1.14 -12.19 -8.21
N GLY A 47 -0.14 -12.00 -7.91
CA GLY A 47 -0.70 -11.48 -6.65
C GLY A 47 -0.31 -10.06 -6.19
N ARG A 48 0.87 -9.53 -6.50
CA ARG A 48 1.35 -8.28 -5.90
C ARG A 48 0.80 -7.08 -6.63
N ARG A 49 -0.03 -6.32 -5.93
CA ARG A 49 -0.67 -5.11 -6.43
C ARG A 49 -0.34 -3.94 -5.52
N LEU A 50 -0.23 -2.78 -6.14
CA LEU A 50 0.02 -1.52 -5.48
C LEU A 50 -1.29 -0.73 -5.42
N PHE A 51 -1.60 -0.23 -4.24
CA PHE A 51 -2.76 0.62 -3.98
C PHE A 51 -2.31 1.96 -3.41
N ARG A 52 -3.06 3.02 -3.68
CA ARG A 52 -2.92 4.34 -3.09
C ARG A 52 -3.97 4.47 -2.00
N ILE A 53 -3.56 4.96 -0.83
CA ILE A 53 -4.44 5.14 0.33
C ILE A 53 -4.27 6.56 0.87
N LYS A 54 -5.34 7.06 1.50
CA LYS A 54 -5.31 8.31 2.28
C LYS A 54 -5.35 7.96 3.76
N VAL A 55 -4.40 8.49 4.50
CA VAL A 55 -4.23 8.26 5.93
C VAL A 55 -4.42 9.58 6.67
N PRO A 56 -5.15 9.63 7.79
CA PRO A 56 -5.31 10.86 8.57
C PRO A 56 -3.95 11.50 8.94
N PRO A 57 -3.83 12.84 8.87
CA PRO A 57 -4.85 13.85 8.55
C PRO A 57 -4.90 14.21 7.04
N GLY A 58 -4.88 13.22 6.14
CA GLY A 58 -4.99 13.44 4.68
C GLY A 58 -3.69 13.15 3.91
N ARG A 59 -2.69 12.54 4.55
CA ARG A 59 -1.44 12.13 3.91
C ARG A 59 -1.67 10.94 2.98
N VAL A 60 -1.07 11.00 1.80
CA VAL A 60 -1.13 9.89 0.84
C VAL A 60 0.04 8.93 1.05
N PHE A 61 -0.26 7.64 1.01
CA PHE A 61 0.71 6.56 1.00
C PHE A 61 0.34 5.50 -0.02
N PHE A 62 1.29 4.64 -0.32
CA PHE A 62 1.08 3.51 -1.22
C PHE A 62 1.30 2.20 -0.47
N VAL A 63 0.43 1.23 -0.69
CA VAL A 63 0.52 -0.08 -0.05
C VAL A 63 0.75 -1.15 -1.10
N LEU A 64 1.79 -1.94 -0.90
CA LEU A 64 2.00 -3.18 -1.65
C LEU A 64 1.26 -4.30 -0.93
N ILE A 65 0.37 -5.00 -1.62
CA ILE A 65 -0.42 -6.12 -1.08
C ILE A 65 -0.21 -7.33 -1.96
N ASN A 66 -0.06 -8.51 -1.36
CA ASN A 66 -0.29 -9.76 -2.06
C ASN A 66 -1.80 -10.08 -2.04
N THR A 67 -2.48 -9.91 -3.17
CA THR A 67 -3.93 -10.14 -3.28
C THR A 67 -4.30 -11.62 -3.29
N ASP A 68 -3.36 -12.53 -3.56
CA ASP A 68 -3.65 -13.97 -3.52
C ASP A 68 -3.89 -14.45 -2.09
N THR A 69 -3.18 -13.85 -1.13
CA THR A 69 -3.30 -14.12 0.32
C THR A 69 -3.91 -12.96 1.08
N MET A 70 -4.41 -11.94 0.36
CA MET A 70 -4.88 -10.66 0.91
C MET A 70 -3.95 -10.08 1.99
N THR A 71 -2.64 -10.14 1.79
CA THR A 71 -1.64 -9.79 2.83
C THR A 71 -0.93 -8.48 2.48
N PRO A 72 -1.12 -7.40 3.25
CA PRO A 72 -0.29 -6.20 3.14
C PRO A 72 1.18 -6.53 3.40
N ILE A 73 2.07 -6.00 2.55
CA ILE A 73 3.51 -6.27 2.61
C ILE A 73 4.23 -5.07 3.20
N THR A 74 4.03 -3.88 2.64
CA THR A 74 4.74 -2.67 3.06
C THR A 74 3.97 -1.40 2.66
N VAL A 75 4.24 -0.29 3.35
CA VAL A 75 3.73 1.05 3.04
C VAL A 75 4.85 1.92 2.51
N MET A 76 4.63 2.72 1.48
CA MET A 76 5.64 3.58 0.84
C MET A 76 5.14 5.02 0.75
N PRO A 77 6.00 6.02 1.03
CA PRO A 77 5.63 7.41 0.83
C PRO A 77 5.61 7.77 -0.67
N PRO A 78 5.01 8.92 -1.04
CA PRO A 78 5.26 9.53 -2.33
C PRO A 78 6.76 9.77 -2.57
N GLY A 79 7.20 9.71 -3.82
CA GLY A 79 8.61 9.78 -4.24
C GLY A 79 9.33 8.43 -4.24
N PHE A 80 8.77 7.38 -3.65
CA PHE A 80 9.41 6.06 -3.62
C PHE A 80 9.48 5.43 -5.01
N ARG A 81 10.55 4.67 -5.30
CA ARG A 81 10.72 3.97 -6.57
C ARG A 81 10.36 2.50 -6.42
N VAL A 82 9.40 2.03 -7.23
CA VAL A 82 8.95 0.65 -7.25
C VAL A 82 9.39 -0.03 -8.55
N ASN A 83 10.12 -1.14 -8.41
CA ASN A 83 10.44 -2.04 -9.52
C ASN A 83 9.24 -2.93 -9.82
N ARG A 84 8.91 -3.09 -11.11
CA ARG A 84 7.81 -3.93 -11.57
C ARG A 84 8.36 -5.01 -12.48
N GLN A 85 7.89 -6.24 -12.31
CA GLN A 85 8.39 -7.38 -13.06
C GLN A 85 8.19 -7.16 -14.57
N GLY A 86 9.30 -7.18 -15.33
CA GLY A 86 9.28 -6.99 -16.78
C GLY A 86 8.88 -5.59 -17.25
N LYS A 87 8.84 -4.59 -16.36
CA LYS A 87 8.52 -3.19 -16.70
C LYS A 87 9.53 -2.24 -16.07
N ARG A 88 9.61 -1.01 -16.62
CA ARG A 88 10.42 0.06 -16.03
C ARG A 88 9.91 0.39 -14.63
N ALA A 89 10.88 0.67 -13.75
CA ALA A 89 10.63 1.19 -12.42
C ALA A 89 9.78 2.47 -12.48
N MET A 90 8.88 2.61 -11.52
CA MET A 90 7.94 3.73 -11.45
C MET A 90 8.18 4.51 -10.16
N VAL A 91 8.16 5.84 -10.25
CA VAL A 91 8.15 6.72 -9.07
C VAL A 91 6.70 6.90 -8.66
N LEU A 92 6.40 6.64 -7.39
CA LEU A 92 5.07 6.84 -6.83
C LEU A 92 4.83 8.32 -6.63
N ARG A 93 3.90 8.89 -7.38
CA ARG A 93 3.56 10.32 -7.28
C ARG A 93 2.19 10.44 -6.66
N ASP A 94 2.03 11.42 -5.79
CA ASP A 94 0.68 11.85 -5.45
C ASP A 94 0.08 12.48 -6.71
N ALA A 95 -1.09 12.00 -7.14
CA ALA A 95 -1.81 12.63 -8.22
C ALA A 95 -2.36 13.96 -7.68
N SER A 96 -1.85 15.06 -8.26
CA SER A 96 -2.29 16.43 -7.97
C SER A 96 -3.76 16.64 -8.30
#